data_AF-A0A6A0AKC8-F1
#
_entry.id   AF-A0A6A0AKC8-F1
#
_cell.length_a   1.000
_cell.length_b   1.000
_cell.length_c   1.000
_cell.angle_alpha   90.00
_cell.angle_beta   90.00
_cell.angle_gamma   90.00
#
_symmetry.space_group_name_H-M   'P 1'
#
loop_
_entity.id
_entity.type
_entity.pdbx_description
1 polymer ?
#
loop_
_entity_poly.entity_id
_entity_poly.type
_entity_poly.pdbx_seq_one_letter_code
_entity_poly.pdbx_strand_id
1 'polypeptide(L)'
;MMDTLQVTYNLLSNRYIGGHRYCPPEHLEWSSRRARIQEELSEYNADIVCLQEVDWEVFTRELQPWFQQRGLQGWFQARQQAPDSSLDSLDASSGPTAPEGVAVFIRSS
;
A
#
# COMPACT_ATOMS: atom_id res chain seq x y z
N MET A 1 -3.38 -18.18 -25.27
CA MET A 1 -2.72 -17.98 -23.97
C MET A 1 -3.12 -16.58 -23.56
N MET A 2 -3.85 -16.40 -22.46
CA MET A 2 -4.08 -15.05 -21.93
C MET A 2 -2.82 -14.72 -21.12
N ASP A 3 -2.12 -13.67 -21.54
CA ASP A 3 -0.92 -13.23 -20.85
C ASP A 3 -1.35 -12.50 -19.57
N THR A 4 -0.91 -12.99 -18.41
CA THR A 4 -1.16 -12.34 -17.12
C THR A 4 -0.18 -11.20 -16.94
N LEU A 5 -0.68 -9.98 -16.75
CA LEU A 5 0.15 -8.81 -16.48
C LEU A 5 0.31 -8.57 -14.97
N GLN A 6 1.55 -8.42 -14.53
CA GLN A 6 1.89 -8.12 -13.14
C GLN A 6 2.63 -6.77 -13.03
N VAL A 7 2.25 -5.97 -12.03
CA VAL A 7 2.94 -4.75 -11.63
C VAL A 7 3.44 -4.88 -10.20
N THR A 8 4.64 -4.35 -9.94
CA THR A 8 5.14 -4.10 -8.59
C THR A 8 5.47 -2.63 -8.43
N TYR A 9 5.00 -2.00 -7.35
CA TYR A 9 5.17 -0.57 -7.15
C TYR A 9 5.29 -0.22 -5.67
N ASN A 10 6.33 0.53 -5.31
CA ASN A 10 6.53 1.01 -3.94
C ASN A 10 5.89 2.40 -3.79
N LEU A 11 4.98 2.56 -2.83
CA LEU A 11 4.16 3.78 -2.69
C LEU A 11 4.86 4.96 -2.02
N LEU A 12 6.02 4.75 -1.41
CA LEU A 12 6.63 5.67 -0.45
C LEU A 12 5.65 6.00 0.69
N SER A 13 5.70 5.23 1.79
CA SER A 13 4.85 5.49 2.97
C SER A 13 5.01 6.94 3.42
N ASN A 14 3.94 7.54 3.96
CA ASN A 14 3.98 8.91 4.46
C ASN A 14 5.05 9.10 5.57
N ARG A 15 5.55 8.00 6.13
CA ARG A 15 6.63 7.95 7.13
C ARG A 15 8.00 8.30 6.57
N TYR A 16 8.25 8.01 5.30
CA TYR A 16 9.58 8.12 4.69
C TYR A 16 9.75 9.37 3.81
N ILE A 17 8.72 10.23 3.74
CA ILE A 17 8.77 11.48 2.97
C ILE A 17 9.85 12.46 3.48
N GLY A 18 10.24 12.37 4.76
CA GLY A 18 11.23 13.26 5.37
C GLY A 18 12.62 13.21 4.73
N GLY A 19 12.92 12.13 3.98
CA GLY A 19 14.14 12.00 3.18
C GLY A 19 14.13 12.83 1.88
N HIS A 20 12.98 13.35 1.47
CA HIS A 20 12.75 13.93 0.14
C HIS A 20 12.66 15.47 0.18
N ARG A 21 13.54 16.13 0.94
CA ARG A 21 13.50 17.59 1.19
C ARG A 21 13.70 18.48 -0.04
N TYR A 22 14.16 17.89 -1.15
CA TYR A 22 14.28 18.57 -2.43
C TYR A 22 12.93 18.76 -3.13
N CYS A 23 11.88 18.04 -2.70
CA CYS A 23 10.54 18.11 -3.24
C CYS A 23 9.67 19.06 -2.41
N PRO A 24 8.88 19.96 -3.03
CA PRO A 24 7.92 20.80 -2.33
C PRO A 24 6.96 19.98 -1.45
N PRO A 25 6.66 20.41 -0.20
CA PRO A 25 5.79 19.67 0.71
C PRO A 25 4.41 19.35 0.11
N GLU A 26 3.84 20.29 -0.64
CA GLU A 26 2.56 20.12 -1.35
C GLU A 26 2.53 18.92 -2.32
N HIS A 27 3.67 18.53 -2.88
CA HIS A 27 3.80 17.36 -3.76
C HIS A 27 4.09 16.07 -2.98
N LEU A 28 4.58 16.18 -1.75
CA LEU A 28 4.82 15.04 -0.84
C LEU A 28 3.57 14.64 -0.05
N GLU A 29 2.59 15.53 0.08
CA GLU A 29 1.29 15.21 0.68
C GLU A 29 0.65 13.99 0.01
N TRP A 30 0.11 13.08 0.82
CA TRP A 30 -0.46 11.83 0.32
C TRP A 30 -1.59 12.07 -0.69
N SER A 31 -2.46 13.05 -0.45
CA SER A 31 -3.55 13.41 -1.37
C SER A 31 -3.04 13.75 -2.78
N SER A 32 -1.92 14.48 -2.86
CA SER A 32 -1.25 14.84 -4.12
C SER A 32 -0.58 13.65 -4.81
N ARG A 33 0.08 12.78 -4.03
CA ARG A 33 0.76 11.58 -4.56
C ARG A 33 -0.23 10.52 -5.03
N ARG A 34 -1.26 10.25 -4.24
CA ARG A 34 -2.29 9.23 -4.51
C ARG A 34 -2.91 9.39 -5.89
N ALA A 35 -3.27 10.62 -6.27
CA ALA A 35 -3.91 10.88 -7.56
C ALA A 35 -3.04 10.39 -8.73
N ARG A 36 -1.73 10.71 -8.69
CA ARG A 36 -0.77 10.29 -9.72
C ARG A 36 -0.49 8.79 -9.69
N ILE A 37 -0.34 8.22 -8.50
CA ILE A 37 -0.14 6.78 -8.33
C ILE A 37 -1.33 6.00 -8.89
N GLN A 38 -2.56 6.45 -8.61
CA GLN A 38 -3.77 5.80 -9.12
C GLN A 38 -3.89 5.91 -10.65
N GLU A 39 -3.51 7.05 -11.21
CA GLU A 39 -3.44 7.24 -12.66
C GLU A 39 -2.45 6.25 -13.28
N GLU A 40 -1.22 6.20 -12.77
CA GLU A 40 -0.18 5.28 -13.26
C GLU A 40 -0.60 3.80 -13.14
N LEU A 41 -1.12 3.38 -11.97
CA LEU A 41 -1.58 2.01 -11.75
C LEU A 41 -2.75 1.63 -12.67
N SER A 42 -3.58 2.60 -13.07
CA SER A 42 -4.69 2.36 -13.99
C SER A 42 -4.25 2.15 -15.44
N GLU A 43 -3.17 2.81 -15.87
CA GLU A 43 -2.63 2.68 -17.23
C GLU A 43 -2.06 1.30 -17.51
N TYR A 44 -1.49 0.63 -16.49
CA TYR A 44 -0.97 -0.71 -16.66
C TYR A 44 -2.07 -1.73 -16.96
N ASN A 45 -3.30 -1.54 -16.45
CA ASN A 45 -4.37 -2.55 -16.54
C ASN A 45 -3.93 -3.96 -16.10
N ALA A 46 -3.16 -4.04 -15.01
CA ALA A 46 -2.61 -5.30 -14.52
C ALA A 46 -3.69 -6.26 -13.99
N ASP A 47 -3.39 -7.56 -14.02
CA ASP A 47 -4.17 -8.62 -13.38
C ASP A 47 -3.73 -8.82 -11.93
N ILE A 48 -2.45 -8.56 -11.65
CA ILE A 48 -1.83 -8.67 -10.33
C ILE A 48 -1.08 -7.37 -10.03
N VAL A 49 -1.38 -6.73 -8.91
CA VAL A 49 -0.68 -5.53 -8.43
C VAL A 49 -0.08 -5.81 -7.07
N CYS A 50 1.24 -5.72 -6.96
CA CYS A 50 1.98 -5.87 -5.70
C CYS A 50 2.49 -4.49 -5.24
N LEU A 51 2.06 -4.05 -4.06
CA LEU A 51 2.43 -2.76 -3.50
C LEU A 51 3.30 -2.91 -2.24
N GLN A 52 4.31 -2.07 -2.11
CA GLN A 52 5.17 -1.96 -0.92
C GLN A 52 5.04 -0.58 -0.26
N GLU A 53 5.45 -0.49 1.00
CA GLU A 53 5.34 0.71 1.86
C GLU A 53 3.91 1.25 1.93
N VAL A 54 2.95 0.33 2.08
CA VAL A 54 1.54 0.66 2.14
C VAL A 54 1.15 0.89 3.59
N ASP A 55 0.72 2.10 3.94
CA ASP A 55 0.14 2.38 5.25
C ASP A 55 -1.22 1.66 5.41
N TRP A 56 -1.51 1.11 6.60
CA TRP A 56 -2.75 0.34 6.84
C TRP A 56 -4.03 1.15 6.56
N GLU A 57 -4.06 2.41 6.97
CA GLU A 57 -5.20 3.30 6.73
C GLU A 57 -5.38 3.59 5.22
N VAL A 58 -4.28 3.77 4.50
CA VAL A 58 -4.28 3.96 3.05
C VAL A 58 -4.83 2.71 2.34
N PHE A 59 -4.40 1.52 2.76
CA PHE A 59 -4.93 0.26 2.23
C PHE A 59 -6.44 0.18 2.42
N THR A 60 -6.92 0.31 3.67
CA THR A 60 -8.32 0.06 4.03
C THR A 60 -9.29 1.11 3.51
N ARG A 61 -8.91 2.40 3.55
CA ARG A 61 -9.82 3.50 3.24
C ARG A 61 -9.75 3.96 1.78
N GLU A 62 -8.65 3.67 1.08
CA GLU A 62 -8.39 4.29 -0.22
C GLU A 62 -8.08 3.25 -1.29
N LEU A 63 -7.07 2.41 -1.12
CA LEU A 63 -6.66 1.46 -2.15
C LEU A 63 -7.67 0.33 -2.34
N GLN A 64 -8.09 -0.32 -1.25
CA GLN A 64 -9.07 -1.42 -1.30
C GLN A 64 -10.36 -1.02 -2.03
N PRO A 65 -11.08 0.05 -1.64
CA PRO A 65 -12.31 0.42 -2.35
C PRO A 65 -12.04 0.84 -3.80
N TRP A 66 -10.91 1.49 -4.08
CA TRP A 66 -10.55 1.93 -5.44
C TRP A 66 -10.28 0.76 -6.39
N PHE A 67 -9.54 -0.25 -5.92
CA PHE A 67 -9.26 -1.48 -6.68
C PHE A 67 -10.49 -2.38 -6.82
N GLN A 68 -11.34 -2.46 -5.78
CA GLN A 68 -12.58 -3.23 -5.85
C GLN A 68 -13.53 -2.71 -6.93
N GLN A 69 -13.66 -1.39 -7.08
CA GLN A 69 -14.43 -0.78 -8.17
C GLN A 69 -13.90 -1.14 -9.57
N ARG A 70 -12.66 -1.63 -9.66
CA ARG A 70 -11.99 -2.04 -10.91
C ARG A 70 -11.92 -3.56 -11.08
N GLY A 71 -12.57 -4.32 -10.19
CA GLY A 71 -12.62 -5.77 -10.23
C GLY A 71 -11.38 -6.45 -9.64
N LEU A 72 -10.58 -5.76 -8.82
CA LEU A 72 -9.47 -6.37 -8.09
C LEU A 72 -9.78 -6.49 -6.60
N GLN A 73 -9.45 -7.63 -6.02
CA GLN A 73 -9.53 -7.88 -4.58
C GLN A 73 -8.14 -7.78 -3.95
N GLY A 74 -8.02 -7.02 -2.86
CA GLY A 74 -6.76 -6.82 -2.14
C GLY A 74 -6.62 -7.63 -0.85
N TRP A 75 -5.37 -7.97 -0.53
CA TRP A 75 -4.91 -8.49 0.76
C TRP A 75 -3.72 -7.67 1.25
N PHE A 76 -3.69 -7.41 2.54
CA PHE A 76 -2.63 -6.65 3.20
C PHE A 76 -1.89 -7.52 4.19
N GLN A 77 -0.57 -7.43 4.19
CA GLN A 77 0.30 -8.03 5.19
C GLN A 77 1.17 -6.94 5.80
N ALA A 78 0.95 -6.67 7.08
CA ALA A 78 1.77 -5.74 7.83
C ALA A 78 3.20 -6.24 7.94
N ARG A 79 4.16 -5.30 7.95
CA ARG A 79 5.55 -5.61 8.23
C ARG A 79 5.65 -6.30 9.59
N GLN A 80 6.34 -7.42 9.67
CA GLN A 80 6.64 -7.99 10.98
C GLN A 80 7.67 -7.09 11.66
N GLN A 81 7.34 -6.55 12.82
CA GLN A 81 8.35 -5.95 13.68
C GLN A 81 9.24 -7.08 14.17
N ALA A 82 10.56 -6.88 14.18
CA ALA A 82 11.42 -7.77 14.94
C ALA A 82 10.90 -7.76 16.39
N PRO A 83 10.78 -8.92 17.07
CA PRO A 83 10.36 -8.94 18.45
C PRO A 83 11.31 -8.03 19.23
N ASP A 84 10.77 -6.93 19.75
CA ASP A 84 11.50 -6.11 20.70
C ASP A 84 11.78 -7.00 21.91
N SER A 85 13.05 -7.30 22.16
CA SER A 85 13.48 -8.12 23.28
C SER A 85 13.28 -7.45 24.65
N SER A 86 12.51 -6.35 24.74
CA SER A 86 12.41 -5.56 25.97
C SER A 86 11.01 -5.28 26.52
N LEU A 87 9.90 -5.63 25.87
CA LEU A 87 8.58 -5.38 26.47
C LEU A 87 7.57 -6.51 26.27
N ASP A 88 7.31 -7.21 27.38
CA ASP A 88 6.17 -8.09 27.59
C ASP A 88 4.83 -7.36 27.39
N SER A 89 3.89 -8.14 26.83
CA SER A 89 2.42 -8.11 27.05
C SER A 89 1.50 -7.16 26.25
N LEU A 90 0.43 -7.79 25.74
CA LEU A 90 -0.98 -7.33 25.60
C LEU A 90 -1.20 -6.30 24.46
N ASP A 91 -1.95 -6.53 23.39
CA ASP A 91 -3.19 -7.27 23.19
C ASP A 91 -3.27 -7.79 21.74
N ALA A 92 -3.91 -8.93 21.46
CA ALA A 92 -4.05 -9.48 20.10
C ALA A 92 -5.34 -9.04 19.38
N SER A 93 -5.96 -7.94 19.82
CA SER A 93 -7.24 -7.40 19.34
C SER A 93 -7.13 -6.02 18.68
N SER A 94 -6.02 -5.31 18.88
CA SER A 94 -5.63 -4.15 18.10
C SER A 94 -5.09 -4.63 16.74
N GLY A 95 -5.38 -3.88 15.68
CA GLY A 95 -4.96 -4.21 14.31
C GLY A 95 -3.44 -4.39 14.16
N PRO A 96 -2.93 -4.58 12.93
CA PRO A 96 -1.51 -4.84 12.73
C PRO A 96 -0.61 -3.84 13.50
N THR A 97 0.27 -4.38 14.34
CA THR A 97 1.20 -3.61 15.19
C THR A 97 2.17 -2.78 14.35
N ALA A 98 2.44 -3.20 13.12
CA ALA A 98 3.17 -2.39 12.16
C ALA A 98 2.21 -1.51 11.34
N PRO A 99 2.50 -0.20 11.29
CA PRO A 99 1.63 0.78 10.65
C PRO A 99 1.68 0.75 9.11
N GLU A 100 2.66 0.06 8.55
CA GLU A 100 2.81 -0.16 7.11
C GLU A 100 3.19 -1.61 6.78
N GLY A 101 3.05 -1.97 5.51
CA GLY A 101 3.37 -3.30 5.02
C GLY A 101 3.31 -3.40 3.51
N VAL A 102 2.94 -4.58 3.05
CA VAL A 102 2.75 -4.89 1.62
C VAL A 102 1.28 -5.19 1.35
N ALA A 103 0.84 -4.91 0.13
CA ALA A 103 -0.49 -5.28 -0.35
C ALA A 103 -0.39 -6.01 -1.69
N VAL A 104 -1.29 -6.96 -1.93
CA VAL A 104 -1.43 -7.63 -3.22
C VAL A 104 -2.88 -7.53 -3.65
N PHE A 105 -3.11 -7.09 -4.88
CA PHE A 105 -4.42 -7.03 -5.51
C PHE A 105 -4.47 -7.97 -6.71
N ILE A 106 -5.52 -8.78 -6.80
CA ILE A 106 -5.69 -9.77 -7.87
C ILE A 106 -7.06 -9.53 -8.51
N ARG A 107 -7.09 -9.48 -9.84
CA ARG A 107 -8.32 -9.37 -10.62
C ARG A 107 -9.20 -10.59 -10.43
N SER A 108 -10.42 -10.37 -9.97
CA SER A 108 -11.44 -11.41 -9.89
C SER A 108 -11.89 -11.76 -11.32
N SER A 109 -11.85 -13.05 -11.65
CA SER A 109 -12.26 -13.60 -12.95
C SER A 109 -13.78 -13.58 -13.14
#